data_AF-A0A8H9WC82-F1
#
_entry.id   AF-A0A8H9WC82-F1
#
_cell.length_a   1.000
_cell.length_b   1.000
_cell.length_c   1.000
_cell.angle_alpha   90.00
_cell.angle_beta   90.00
_cell.angle_gamma   90.00
#
_symmetry.space_group_name_H-M   'P 1'
#
loop_
_entity.id
_entity.type
_entity.pdbx_description
1 polymer ?
#
loop_
_entity_poly.entity_id
_entity_poly.type
_entity_poly.pdbx_seq_one_letter_code
_entity_poly.pdbx_strand_id
1 'polypeptide(L)'
;MSYILTDSDKAFLSKLASKIVRLKLITPSIFFLEMVKPLNFIGSQTMVFFGPIISAFVKTDGYYRAAQLFEQHSSIEFLICELERLGKNE
;
A
#
# COMPACT_ATOMS: atom_id res chain seq x y z
N MET A 1 -3.40 -18.78 4.48
CA MET A 1 -4.78 -18.27 4.71
C MET A 1 -4.93 -17.04 3.83
N SER A 2 -5.86 -17.01 2.87
CA SER A 2 -6.05 -15.83 2.03
C SER A 2 -6.71 -14.72 2.88
N TYR A 3 -6.02 -13.62 3.13
CA TYR A 3 -6.56 -12.51 3.91
C TYR A 3 -7.64 -11.77 3.11
N ILE A 4 -8.87 -11.74 3.65
CA ILE A 4 -10.00 -11.05 3.05
C ILE A 4 -10.02 -9.60 3.57
N LEU A 5 -9.91 -8.64 2.66
CA LEU A 5 -9.97 -7.21 2.99
C LEU A 5 -11.36 -6.82 3.52
N THR A 6 -11.39 -6.22 4.70
CA THR A 6 -12.62 -5.62 5.24
C THR A 6 -12.92 -4.28 4.56
N ASP A 7 -14.13 -3.76 4.76
CA ASP A 7 -14.51 -2.46 4.17
C ASP A 7 -13.68 -1.30 4.75
N SER A 8 -13.27 -1.39 6.02
CA SER A 8 -12.37 -0.40 6.61
C SER A 8 -10.96 -0.46 6.01
N ASP A 9 -10.48 -1.64 5.63
CA ASP A 9 -9.19 -1.80 4.93
C ASP A 9 -9.23 -1.19 3.54
N LYS A 10 -10.29 -1.48 2.78
CA LYS A 10 -10.50 -0.88 1.46
C LYS A 10 -10.59 0.64 1.56
N ALA A 11 -11.35 1.16 2.52
CA ALA A 11 -11.46 2.60 2.74
C ALA A 11 -10.11 3.25 3.09
N PHE A 12 -9.30 2.58 3.92
CA PHE A 12 -7.94 3.02 4.23
C PHE A 12 -7.04 3.04 2.99
N LEU A 13 -7.02 1.96 2.20
CA LEU A 13 -6.22 1.83 0.98
C LEU A 13 -6.66 2.83 -0.10
N SER A 14 -7.96 3.06 -0.29
CA SER A 14 -8.47 4.09 -1.21
C SER A 14 -8.08 5.52 -0.79
N LYS A 15 -8.03 5.80 0.51
CA LYS A 15 -7.52 7.09 1.03
C LYS A 15 -6.03 7.25 0.74
N LEU A 16 -5.25 6.18 0.88
CA LEU A 16 -3.83 6.17 0.53
C LEU A 16 -3.64 6.39 -0.98
N ALA A 17 -4.36 5.66 -1.83
CA ALA A 17 -4.33 5.83 -3.28
C ALA A 17 -4.64 7.28 -3.69
N SER A 18 -5.69 7.87 -3.11
CA SER A 18 -6.05 9.27 -3.35
C SER A 18 -4.93 10.25 -2.99
N LYS A 19 -4.16 9.98 -1.93
CA LYS A 19 -3.00 10.80 -1.55
C LYS A 19 -1.86 10.67 -2.57
N ILE A 20 -1.60 9.46 -3.05
CA ILE A 20 -0.58 9.18 -4.09
C ILE A 20 -0.91 9.92 -5.40
N VAL A 21 -2.17 9.86 -5.84
CA VAL A 21 -2.67 10.59 -7.02
C VAL A 21 -2.44 12.09 -6.88
N ARG A 22 -2.83 12.68 -5.74
CA ARG A 22 -2.61 14.11 -5.45
C ARG A 22 -1.14 14.52 -5.50
N LEU A 23 -0.22 13.60 -5.21
CA LEU A 23 1.23 13.83 -5.28
C LEU A 23 1.82 13.56 -6.67
N LYS A 24 1.02 13.13 -7.65
CA LYS A 24 1.45 12.72 -9.00
C LYS A 24 2.48 11.59 -9.00
N LEU A 25 2.34 10.66 -8.05
CA LEU A 25 3.27 9.54 -7.84
C LEU A 25 2.68 8.18 -8.27
N ILE A 26 1.65 8.14 -9.12
CA ILE A 26 0.96 6.90 -9.50
C ILE A 26 1.93 5.89 -10.10
N THR A 27 2.62 6.25 -11.19
CA THR A 27 3.56 5.37 -11.90
C THR A 27 4.67 4.82 -11.02
N PRO A 28 5.45 5.64 -10.27
CA PRO A 28 6.47 5.09 -9.38
C PRO A 28 5.88 4.25 -8.25
N SER A 29 4.69 4.58 -7.73
CA SER A 29 4.06 3.78 -6.68
C SER A 29 3.67 2.39 -7.18
N ILE A 30 3.02 2.29 -8.35
CA ILE A 30 2.67 1.00 -8.96
C ILE A 30 3.95 0.19 -9.20
N PHE A 31 5.00 0.79 -9.75
CA PHE A 31 6.28 0.11 -9.95
C PHE A 31 6.83 -0.49 -8.65
N PHE A 32 6.90 0.27 -7.55
CA PHE A 32 7.36 -0.25 -6.27
C PHE A 32 6.43 -1.32 -5.69
N LEU A 33 5.11 -1.18 -5.86
CA LEU A 33 4.13 -2.15 -5.38
C LEU A 33 4.22 -3.48 -6.16
N GLU A 34 4.45 -3.43 -7.46
CA GLU A 34 4.71 -4.62 -8.29
C GLU A 34 6.01 -5.34 -7.87
N MET A 35 7.04 -4.59 -7.50
CA MET A 35 8.30 -5.16 -7.01
C MET A 35 8.14 -5.94 -5.71
N VAL A 36 7.13 -5.61 -4.89
CA VAL A 36 6.88 -6.31 -3.62
C VAL A 36 5.90 -7.50 -3.75
N LYS A 37 5.20 -7.67 -4.88
CA LYS A 37 4.37 -8.86 -5.15
C LYS A 37 5.14 -10.20 -5.14
N PRO A 38 6.31 -10.35 -5.81
CA PRO A 38 7.05 -11.61 -5.84
C PRO A 38 7.77 -11.91 -4.51
N LEU A 39 7.75 -10.99 -3.55
CA LEU A 39 8.43 -11.14 -2.29
C LEU A 39 7.60 -11.98 -1.32
N ASN A 40 7.87 -13.28 -1.28
CA ASN A 40 7.55 -14.15 -0.13
C ASN A 40 8.44 -13.81 1.11
N PHE A 41 8.82 -12.54 1.28
CA PHE A 41 10.03 -12.12 2.00
C PHE A 41 9.70 -11.78 3.45
N ILE A 42 9.78 -12.82 4.30
CA ILE A 42 10.30 -12.83 5.69
C ILE A 42 10.01 -11.53 6.47
N GLY A 43 8.93 -11.57 7.26
CA GLY A 43 8.56 -10.52 8.22
C GLY A 43 9.72 -10.17 9.15
N SER A 44 10.42 -9.08 8.81
CA SER A 44 11.29 -8.23 9.65
C SER A 44 12.03 -7.20 8.79
N GLN A 45 12.42 -7.53 7.55
CA GLN A 45 13.24 -6.64 6.72
C GLN A 45 12.42 -5.59 5.94
N THR A 46 11.18 -5.91 5.56
CA THR A 46 10.28 -4.98 4.84
C THR A 46 9.99 -3.71 5.65
N MET A 47 9.78 -3.83 6.97
CA MET A 47 9.58 -2.69 7.87
C MET A 47 10.84 -1.85 8.07
N VAL A 48 12.03 -2.45 8.01
CA VAL A 48 13.31 -1.72 8.04
C VAL A 48 13.51 -0.94 6.74
N PHE A 49 13.15 -1.52 5.59
CA PHE A 49 13.22 -0.84 4.30
C PHE A 49 12.21 0.31 4.17
N PHE A 50 10.94 0.07 4.52
CA PHE A 50 9.87 1.06 4.38
C PHE A 50 9.72 1.98 5.60
N GLY A 51 10.41 1.72 6.71
CA GLY A 51 10.34 2.51 7.95
C GLY A 51 10.52 4.03 7.75
N PRO A 52 11.51 4.50 6.98
CA PRO A 52 11.68 5.92 6.68
C PRO A 52 10.52 6.53 5.87
N ILE A 53 9.93 5.76 4.96
CA ILE A 53 8.82 6.22 4.12
C ILE A 53 7.54 6.29 4.95
N ILE A 54 7.18 5.21 5.65
CA ILE A 54 5.93 5.17 6.42
C ILE A 54 5.96 6.18 7.58
N SER A 55 7.09 6.36 8.27
CA SER A 55 7.22 7.40 9.32
C SER A 55 7.04 8.83 8.80
N ALA A 56 7.43 9.10 7.54
CA ALA A 56 7.21 10.40 6.91
C ALA A 56 5.75 10.66 6.52
N PHE A 57 4.93 9.62 6.32
CA PHE A 57 3.57 9.76 5.76
C PHE A 57 2.42 9.41 6.70
N VAL A 58 2.67 8.79 7.86
CA VAL A 58 1.62 8.23 8.74
C VAL A 58 1.82 8.68 10.21
N LYS A 59 0.83 9.37 10.79
CA LYS A 59 0.75 9.55 12.26
C LYS A 59 0.59 8.16 12.91
N THR A 60 1.32 7.90 13.99
CA THR A 60 1.57 6.60 14.66
C THR A 60 0.42 5.59 14.63
N ASP A 61 -0.83 6.04 14.77
CA ASP A 61 -2.02 5.19 14.86
C ASP A 61 -2.34 4.41 13.57
N GLY A 62 -1.95 4.94 12.39
CA GLY A 62 -2.17 4.28 11.10
C GLY A 62 -1.01 3.38 10.64
N TYR A 63 0.15 3.47 11.31
CA TYR A 63 1.39 2.83 10.87
C TYR A 63 1.30 1.30 10.98
N TYR A 64 0.83 0.81 12.12
CA TYR A 64 0.67 -0.62 12.35
C TYR A 64 -0.38 -1.24 11.44
N ARG A 65 -1.48 -0.52 11.15
CA ARG A 65 -2.50 -1.02 10.22
C ARG A 65 -1.98 -1.06 8.79
N ALA A 66 -1.23 -0.04 8.37
CA ALA A 66 -0.55 -0.06 7.07
C ALA A 66 0.41 -1.25 7.01
N ALA A 67 1.32 -1.40 7.97
CA ALA A 67 2.28 -2.51 8.00
C ALA A 67 1.60 -3.88 7.87
N GLN A 68 0.55 -4.14 8.66
CA GLN A 68 -0.23 -5.39 8.58
C GLN A 68 -0.88 -5.60 7.22
N LEU A 69 -1.42 -4.55 6.60
CA LEU A 69 -2.05 -4.65 5.28
C LEU A 69 -1.03 -4.91 4.19
N PHE A 70 0.11 -4.22 4.21
CA PHE A 70 1.17 -4.36 3.21
C PHE A 70 1.88 -5.73 3.25
N GLU A 71 1.77 -6.49 4.34
CA GLU A 71 2.18 -7.91 4.39
C GLU A 71 1.24 -8.84 3.59
N GLN A 72 0.02 -8.39 3.29
CA GLN A 72 -0.97 -9.19 2.60
C GLN A 72 -0.97 -8.89 1.11
N HIS A 73 -0.71 -9.91 0.29
CA HIS A 73 -0.75 -9.81 -1.17
C HIS A 73 -2.07 -9.23 -1.69
N SER A 74 -3.21 -9.57 -1.06
CA SER A 74 -4.53 -9.04 -1.44
C SER A 74 -4.64 -7.52 -1.25
N SER A 75 -3.99 -6.95 -0.24
CA SER A 75 -3.96 -5.50 -0.03
C SER A 75 -3.11 -4.77 -1.07
N ILE A 76 -1.96 -5.35 -1.43
CA ILE A 76 -1.06 -4.79 -2.46
C ILE A 76 -1.77 -4.78 -3.80
N GLU A 77 -2.39 -5.90 -4.17
CA GLU A 77 -3.15 -6.01 -5.43
C GLU A 77 -4.32 -5.02 -5.46
N PHE A 78 -5.07 -4.91 -4.36
CA PHE A 78 -6.16 -3.93 -4.27
C PHE A 78 -5.64 -2.49 -4.47
N LEU A 79 -4.52 -2.13 -3.83
CA LEU A 79 -3.96 -0.80 -3.92
C LEU A 79 -3.49 -0.47 -5.35
N ILE A 80 -2.90 -1.44 -6.06
CA ILE A 80 -2.49 -1.27 -7.46
C ILE A 80 -3.71 -1.05 -8.35
N CYS A 81 -4.71 -1.92 -8.27
CA CYS A 81 -5.93 -1.77 -9.07
C CYS A 81 -6.62 -0.43 -8.81
N GLU A 82 -6.63 0.03 -7.55
CA GLU A 82 -7.21 1.31 -7.19
C GLU A 82 -6.42 2.49 -7.76
N LEU A 83 -5.08 2.43 -7.73
CA LEU A 83 -4.21 3.43 -8.36
C LEU A 83 -4.40 3.48 -9.88
N GLU A 84 -4.48 2.33 -10.55
CA GLU A 84 -4.76 2.24 -11.99
C GLU A 84 -6.15 2.79 -12.33
N ARG A 85 -7.16 2.46 -11.52
CA ARG A 85 -8.53 2.99 -11.68
C ARG A 85 -8.54 4.51 -11.58
N LEU A 86 -7.83 5.08 -10.60
CA LEU A 86 -7.77 6.53 -10.39
C LEU A 86 -6.96 7.22 -11.49
N GLY A 87 -5.82 6.66 -11.90
CA GLY A 87 -4.97 7.23 -12.95
C GLY A 87 -5.60 7.23 -14.35
N LYS A 88 -6.57 6.34 -14.63
CA LYS A 88 -7.37 6.40 -15.87
C LYS A 88 -8.36 7.58 -15.92
N ASN A 89 -8.62 8.23 -14.79
CA ASN A 89 -9.55 9.36 -14.69
C ASN A 89 -8.84 10.73 -14.57
N GLU A 90 -7.51 10.77 -14.69
CA GLU A 90 -6.72 12.00 -14.90
C GLU A 90 -6.55 12.29 -16.39
#